data_AF-A0AA39JMX7-F1
#
_entry.id   AF-A0AA39JMX7-F1
#
_cell.length_a   1.000
_cell.length_b   1.000
_cell.length_c   1.000
_cell.angle_alpha   90.00
_cell.angle_beta   90.00
_cell.angle_gamma   90.00
#
_symmetry.space_group_name_H-M   'P 1'
#
loop_
_entity.id
_entity.type
_entity.pdbx_description
1 polymer ?
#
loop_
_entity_poly.entity_id
_entity_poly.type
_entity_poly.pdbx_seq_one_letter_code
_entity_poly.pdbx_strand_id
1 'polypeptide(L)'
;MWRGIRMASECELAAPSIDEQLPPKTVRRCIVVGGAGFLGGWIVLQLLRRGEDPKRIRILDIRPSKHLELLEGKAKDVKFIQVDISDKMAVDAAFSKPWPDNDESPISVFNTAANIRFYERHPSLIPLSAKVNIQGAENIINACRKVGASVLVHTCSGSVSVHSSCFLLWPWQEEPKHFVQVINDDNELIPKSAQRFLLELRIHETTSRSTRAWSQRRGWPSNRVLEAGE
;
A
#
# COMPACT_ATOMS: atom_id res chain seq x y z
N MET A 1 -23.48 47.58 -13.76
CA MET A 1 -24.66 46.74 -13.45
C MET A 1 -24.31 45.30 -13.82
N TRP A 2 -23.63 44.57 -12.93
CA TRP A 2 -23.31 43.16 -13.12
C TRP A 2 -24.46 42.32 -12.58
N ARG A 3 -25.11 41.54 -13.46
CA ARG A 3 -26.19 40.63 -13.10
C ARG A 3 -25.62 39.46 -12.30
N GLY A 4 -26.29 39.14 -11.20
CA GLY A 4 -25.86 38.18 -10.19
C GLY A 4 -25.54 36.78 -10.72
N ILE A 5 -24.44 36.24 -10.20
CA ILE A 5 -24.12 34.81 -10.23
C ILE A 5 -25.15 34.15 -9.32
N ARG A 6 -26.00 33.29 -9.87
CA ARG A 6 -26.82 32.39 -9.05
C ARG A 6 -25.86 31.43 -8.37
N MET A 7 -25.84 31.44 -7.03
CA MET A 7 -25.23 30.39 -6.23
C MET A 7 -25.78 29.06 -6.74
N ALA A 8 -24.89 28.17 -7.19
CA ALA A 8 -25.25 26.79 -7.44
C ALA A 8 -25.78 26.26 -6.10
N SER A 9 -27.05 25.89 -6.05
CA SER A 9 -27.58 25.09 -4.95
C SER A 9 -26.85 23.76 -5.01
N GLU A 10 -25.80 23.63 -4.20
CA GLU A 10 -25.13 22.37 -3.95
C GLU A 10 -26.20 21.40 -3.43
N CYS A 11 -26.65 20.50 -4.31
CA CYS A 11 -27.18 19.24 -3.85
C CYS A 11 -25.98 18.56 -3.19
N GLU A 12 -25.90 18.64 -1.86
CA GLU A 12 -25.15 17.69 -1.05
C GLU A 12 -25.77 16.31 -1.28
N LEU A 13 -25.49 15.71 -2.44
CA LEU A 13 -25.69 14.30 -2.63
C LEU A 13 -24.69 13.65 -1.68
N ALA A 14 -25.20 13.16 -0.55
CA ALA A 14 -24.43 12.33 0.36
C ALA A 14 -23.64 11.31 -0.47
N ALA A 15 -22.34 11.17 -0.18
CA ALA A 15 -21.49 10.26 -0.91
C ALA A 15 -22.18 8.88 -1.02
N PRO A 16 -22.21 8.25 -2.20
CA PRO A 16 -22.91 7.00 -2.38
C PRO A 16 -22.40 5.98 -1.36
N SER A 17 -23.32 5.42 -0.57
CA SER A 17 -22.96 4.37 0.39
C SER A 17 -22.62 3.10 -0.38
N ILE A 18 -21.52 2.46 0.02
CA ILE A 18 -21.09 1.15 -0.48
C ILE A 18 -21.40 0.03 0.50
N ASP A 19 -22.16 0.29 1.57
CA ASP A 19 -22.33 -0.64 2.69
C ASP A 19 -22.97 -1.96 2.24
N GLU A 20 -23.88 -1.92 1.25
CA GLU A 20 -24.51 -3.09 0.65
C GLU A 20 -23.54 -3.93 -0.21
N GLN A 21 -22.43 -3.34 -0.66
CA GLN A 21 -21.41 -3.99 -1.48
C GLN A 21 -20.23 -4.51 -0.65
N LEU A 22 -20.23 -4.29 0.67
CA LEU A 22 -19.14 -4.73 1.51
C LEU A 22 -19.12 -6.26 1.60
N PRO A 23 -17.95 -6.88 1.42
CA PRO A 23 -17.82 -8.31 1.61
C PRO A 23 -18.09 -8.67 3.09
N PRO A 24 -18.57 -9.90 3.36
CA PRO A 24 -18.86 -10.32 4.73
C PRO A 24 -17.60 -10.30 5.60
N LYS A 25 -17.80 -10.17 6.92
CA LYS A 25 -16.72 -10.30 7.90
C LYS A 25 -15.94 -11.60 7.70
N THR A 26 -14.63 -11.52 7.79
CA THR A 26 -13.74 -12.66 7.54
C THR A 26 -13.26 -13.34 8.81
N VAL A 27 -13.42 -12.70 9.99
CA VAL A 27 -13.03 -13.26 11.29
C VAL A 27 -11.51 -13.58 11.31
N ARG A 28 -10.71 -12.60 10.87
CA ARG A 28 -9.25 -12.73 10.72
C ARG A 28 -8.53 -11.70 11.56
N ARG A 29 -7.30 -12.03 11.96
CA ARG A 29 -6.37 -11.07 12.56
C ARG A 29 -5.74 -10.23 11.45
N CYS A 30 -5.96 -8.93 11.48
CA CYS A 30 -5.49 -8.01 10.43
C CYS A 30 -4.38 -7.11 10.96
N ILE A 31 -3.26 -7.09 10.24
CA ILE A 31 -2.17 -6.13 10.46
C ILE A 31 -2.16 -5.17 9.28
N VAL A 32 -2.37 -3.88 9.54
CA VAL A 32 -2.32 -2.82 8.53
C VAL A 32 -1.07 -1.98 8.77
N VAL A 33 -0.04 -2.22 7.96
CA VAL A 33 1.23 -1.48 8.00
C VAL A 33 1.09 -0.24 7.13
N GLY A 34 1.36 0.94 7.67
CA GLY A 34 0.95 2.22 7.06
C GLY A 34 -0.50 2.58 7.34
N GLY A 35 -1.14 1.91 8.32
CA GLY A 35 -2.56 2.06 8.63
C GLY A 35 -2.97 3.39 9.23
N ALA A 36 -2.02 4.25 9.61
CA ALA A 36 -2.30 5.62 10.04
C ALA A 36 -2.22 6.63 8.88
N GLY A 37 -1.73 6.20 7.71
CA GLY A 37 -1.74 6.97 6.48
C GLY A 37 -3.12 7.02 5.80
N PHE A 38 -3.16 7.60 4.60
CA PHE A 38 -4.40 7.81 3.85
C PHE A 38 -5.08 6.50 3.44
N LEU A 39 -4.47 5.73 2.53
CA LEU A 39 -5.04 4.45 2.07
C LEU A 39 -5.21 3.45 3.21
N GLY A 40 -4.16 3.26 4.02
CA GLY A 40 -4.18 2.31 5.12
C GLY A 40 -5.27 2.61 6.15
N GLY A 41 -5.53 3.90 6.43
CA GLY A 41 -6.62 4.30 7.31
C GLY A 41 -7.99 3.96 6.75
N TRP A 42 -8.21 4.18 5.45
CA TRP A 42 -9.43 3.73 4.78
C TRP A 42 -9.59 2.22 4.82
N ILE A 43 -8.52 1.43 4.63
CA ILE A 43 -8.58 -0.03 4.80
C ILE A 43 -9.07 -0.40 6.21
N VAL A 44 -8.51 0.22 7.26
CA VAL A 44 -8.95 -0.02 8.64
C VAL A 44 -10.44 0.31 8.81
N LEU A 45 -10.88 1.46 8.30
CA LEU A 45 -12.28 1.88 8.37
C LEU A 45 -13.19 0.88 7.64
N GLN A 46 -12.80 0.39 6.47
CA GLN A 46 -13.57 -0.60 5.72
C GLN A 46 -13.63 -1.96 6.42
N LEU A 47 -12.54 -2.40 7.06
CA LEU A 47 -12.53 -3.59 7.91
C LEU A 47 -13.52 -3.46 9.08
N LEU A 48 -13.57 -2.29 9.71
CA LEU A 48 -14.52 -2.01 10.80
C LEU A 48 -15.96 -1.92 10.30
N ARG A 49 -16.21 -1.25 9.18
CA ARG A 49 -17.54 -1.07 8.57
C ARG A 49 -18.17 -2.41 8.20
N ARG A 50 -17.40 -3.36 7.66
CA ARG A 50 -17.88 -4.73 7.37
C ARG A 50 -18.07 -5.61 8.62
N GLY A 51 -17.79 -5.09 9.81
CA GLY A 51 -18.06 -5.77 11.09
C GLY A 51 -16.91 -6.59 11.68
N GLU A 52 -15.65 -6.32 11.31
CA GLU A 52 -14.51 -6.89 12.05
C GLU A 52 -14.41 -6.29 13.46
N ASP A 53 -13.86 -7.08 14.38
CA ASP A 53 -13.60 -6.63 15.76
C ASP A 53 -12.35 -5.73 15.81
N PRO A 54 -12.41 -4.51 16.38
CA PRO A 54 -11.24 -3.65 16.59
C PRO A 54 -10.06 -4.36 17.27
N LYS A 55 -10.33 -5.30 18.19
CA LYS A 55 -9.29 -6.08 18.90
C LYS A 55 -8.49 -7.01 17.98
N ARG A 56 -9.05 -7.34 16.81
CA ARG A 56 -8.43 -8.15 15.75
C ARG A 56 -7.72 -7.33 14.69
N ILE A 57 -7.70 -6.01 14.82
CA ILE A 57 -7.01 -5.12 13.90
C ILE A 57 -5.83 -4.45 14.64
N ARG A 58 -4.68 -4.40 13.98
CA ARG A 58 -3.50 -3.64 14.44
C ARG A 58 -3.06 -2.68 13.36
N ILE A 59 -2.82 -1.44 13.78
CA ILE A 59 -2.18 -0.42 12.95
C ILE A 59 -0.71 -0.37 13.32
N LEU A 60 0.16 -0.58 12.35
CA LEU A 60 1.61 -0.38 12.47
C LEU A 60 1.97 0.84 11.63
N ASP A 61 2.53 1.87 12.25
CA ASP A 61 2.95 3.07 11.53
C ASP A 61 4.03 3.83 12.32
N ILE A 62 4.78 4.70 11.65
CA ILE A 62 5.81 5.52 12.31
C ILE A 62 5.18 6.64 13.16
N ARG A 63 3.93 7.03 12.86
CA ARG A 63 3.19 8.07 13.57
C ARG A 63 1.71 7.70 13.73
N PRO A 64 1.03 8.18 14.79
CA PRO A 64 -0.40 7.99 14.93
C PRO A 64 -1.17 8.75 13.83
N SER A 65 -2.39 8.28 13.56
CA SER A 65 -3.24 8.89 12.53
C SER A 65 -3.71 10.28 12.94
N LYS A 66 -3.84 11.16 11.95
CA LYS A 66 -4.56 12.45 12.08
C LYS A 66 -5.95 12.41 11.46
N HIS A 67 -6.35 11.26 10.90
CA HIS A 67 -7.64 11.07 10.28
C HIS A 67 -8.72 10.99 11.35
N LEU A 68 -9.67 11.93 11.35
CA LEU A 68 -10.68 12.05 12.42
C LEU A 68 -11.50 10.77 12.59
N GLU A 69 -11.90 10.09 11.51
CA GLU A 69 -12.66 8.84 11.62
C GLU A 69 -11.89 7.70 12.31
N LEU A 70 -10.54 7.76 12.34
CA LEU A 70 -9.72 6.79 13.06
C LEU A 70 -9.57 7.11 14.55
N LEU A 71 -9.94 8.33 14.96
CA LEU A 71 -9.86 8.80 16.35
C LEU A 71 -11.20 8.67 17.09
N GLU A 72 -12.26 8.27 16.39
CA GLU A 72 -13.62 8.21 16.90
C GLU A 72 -14.22 6.80 16.80
N GLY A 73 -15.42 6.63 17.37
CA GLY A 73 -16.20 5.40 17.25
C GLY A 73 -15.46 4.14 17.70
N LYS A 74 -15.58 3.06 16.91
CA LYS A 74 -14.87 1.79 17.11
C LYS A 74 -13.41 1.84 16.67
N ALA A 75 -13.02 2.82 15.85
CA ALA A 75 -11.68 2.89 15.29
C ALA A 75 -10.64 3.29 16.34
N LYS A 76 -11.03 4.09 17.34
CA LYS A 76 -10.18 4.43 18.48
C LYS A 76 -9.73 3.21 19.31
N ASP A 77 -10.51 2.12 19.26
CA ASP A 77 -10.24 0.89 20.01
C ASP A 77 -9.27 -0.04 19.24
N VAL A 78 -8.94 0.29 17.99
CA VAL A 78 -7.95 -0.43 17.19
C VAL A 78 -6.56 -0.22 17.77
N LYS A 79 -5.80 -1.30 17.92
CA LYS A 79 -4.48 -1.22 18.55
C LYS A 79 -3.48 -0.54 17.61
N PHE A 80 -3.01 0.65 18.00
CA PHE A 80 -1.85 1.29 17.38
C PHE A 80 -0.53 0.78 17.97
N ILE A 81 0.44 0.51 17.11
CA ILE A 81 1.81 0.15 17.45
C ILE A 81 2.74 1.03 16.62
N GLN A 82 3.50 1.90 17.29
CA GLN A 82 4.51 2.71 16.62
C GLN A 82 5.67 1.82 16.16
N VAL A 83 5.98 1.83 14.87
CA VAL A 83 7.04 1.01 14.26
C VAL A 83 7.68 1.77 13.10
N ASP A 84 9.01 1.85 13.09
CA ASP A 84 9.78 2.15 11.89
C ASP A 84 10.03 0.84 11.15
N ILE A 85 9.45 0.69 9.95
CA ILE A 85 9.56 -0.56 9.18
C ILE A 85 10.98 -0.82 8.68
N SER A 86 11.86 0.18 8.66
CA SER A 86 13.27 -0.02 8.34
C SER A 86 14.06 -0.72 9.45
N ASP A 87 13.52 -0.75 10.67
CA ASP A 87 14.08 -1.52 11.79
C ASP A 87 13.47 -2.92 11.85
N LYS A 88 14.27 -3.92 11.46
CA LYS A 88 13.87 -5.32 11.45
C LYS A 88 13.41 -5.82 12.82
N MET A 89 14.10 -5.44 13.89
CA MET A 89 13.78 -5.91 15.24
C MET A 89 12.46 -5.31 15.71
N ALA A 90 12.22 -4.03 15.41
CA ALA A 90 10.96 -3.37 15.70
C ALA A 90 9.77 -4.03 14.97
N VAL A 91 9.95 -4.35 13.68
CA VAL A 91 8.92 -5.06 12.89
C VAL A 91 8.65 -6.45 13.48
N ASP A 92 9.70 -7.24 13.74
CA ASP A 92 9.56 -8.58 14.31
C ASP A 92 8.82 -8.55 15.67
N ALA A 93 9.17 -7.59 16.52
CA ALA A 93 8.54 -7.41 17.83
C ALA A 93 7.06 -7.00 17.71
N ALA A 94 6.73 -6.12 16.76
CA ALA A 94 5.35 -5.67 16.54
C ALA A 94 4.45 -6.78 15.99
N PHE A 95 4.95 -7.57 15.04
CA PHE A 95 4.24 -8.71 14.47
C PHE A 95 4.02 -9.84 15.49
N SER A 96 4.99 -10.06 16.38
CA SER A 96 4.94 -11.14 17.39
C SER A 96 4.12 -10.79 18.64
N LYS A 97 3.56 -9.58 18.75
CA LYS A 97 2.75 -9.21 19.93
C LYS A 97 1.57 -10.18 20.11
N PRO A 98 1.26 -10.63 21.35
CA PRO A 98 0.15 -11.55 21.60
C PRO A 98 -1.19 -10.88 21.27
N TRP A 99 -2.09 -11.66 20.67
CA TRP A 99 -3.47 -11.23 20.41
C TRP A 99 -4.34 -11.49 21.65
N PRO A 100 -5.40 -10.69 21.88
CA PRO A 100 -6.35 -10.96 22.95
C PRO A 100 -6.97 -12.35 22.85
N ASP A 101 -7.38 -12.90 23.98
CA ASP A 101 -8.16 -14.15 24.08
C ASP A 101 -7.49 -15.39 23.46
N ASN A 102 -6.15 -15.38 23.33
CA ASN A 102 -5.37 -16.42 22.64
C ASN A 102 -5.92 -16.73 21.23
N ASP A 103 -6.41 -15.72 20.52
CA ASP A 103 -6.97 -15.88 19.20
C ASP A 103 -5.93 -16.43 18.21
N GLU A 104 -6.17 -17.62 17.66
CA GLU A 104 -5.31 -18.32 16.69
C GLU A 104 -5.77 -18.16 15.23
N SER A 105 -6.81 -17.36 14.95
CA SER A 105 -7.36 -17.17 13.61
C SER A 105 -6.29 -16.73 12.59
N PRO A 106 -6.43 -17.06 11.30
CA PRO A 106 -5.40 -16.74 10.31
C PRO A 106 -5.09 -15.23 10.23
N ILE A 107 -3.81 -14.89 10.09
CA ILE A 107 -3.35 -13.50 9.97
C ILE A 107 -3.40 -13.07 8.50
N SER A 108 -3.96 -11.88 8.23
CA SER A 108 -3.86 -11.15 6.98
C SER A 108 -3.09 -9.85 7.19
N VAL A 109 -2.17 -9.54 6.28
CA VAL A 109 -1.34 -8.35 6.35
C VAL A 109 -1.60 -7.47 5.14
N PHE A 110 -1.86 -6.20 5.38
CA PHE A 110 -1.97 -5.16 4.36
C PHE A 110 -0.77 -4.24 4.53
N ASN A 111 0.12 -4.21 3.54
CA ASN A 111 1.22 -3.26 3.52
C ASN A 111 0.88 -2.09 2.60
N THR A 112 0.60 -0.94 3.21
CA THR A 112 0.39 0.35 2.54
C THR A 112 1.48 1.36 2.89
N ALA A 113 2.50 0.96 3.65
CA ALA A 113 3.58 1.85 4.06
C ALA A 113 4.55 2.09 2.90
N ALA A 114 4.71 3.37 2.55
CA ALA A 114 5.70 3.84 1.60
C ALA A 114 6.14 5.28 1.96
N ASN A 115 7.40 5.58 1.71
CA ASN A 115 7.97 6.92 1.66
C ASN A 115 7.93 7.36 0.18
N ILE A 116 6.89 8.11 -0.17
CA ILE A 116 6.61 8.59 -1.52
C ILE A 116 7.26 9.97 -1.69
N ARG A 117 8.27 10.06 -2.56
CA ARG A 117 9.07 11.29 -2.78
C ARG A 117 9.23 11.58 -4.28
N PHE A 118 8.11 11.80 -4.95
CA PHE A 118 8.03 12.01 -6.40
C PHE A 118 8.92 13.16 -6.94
N TYR A 119 9.24 14.13 -6.09
CA TYR A 119 10.06 15.30 -6.43
C TYR A 119 11.56 15.05 -6.32
N GLU A 120 11.99 13.95 -5.68
CA GLU A 120 13.39 13.61 -5.53
C GLU A 120 13.82 12.67 -6.67
N ARG A 121 14.57 13.21 -7.64
CA ARG A 121 15.13 12.39 -8.74
C ARG A 121 16.64 12.24 -8.69
N HIS A 122 17.29 12.96 -7.79
CA HIS A 122 18.73 12.94 -7.67
C HIS A 122 19.20 11.59 -7.10
N PRO A 123 20.19 10.90 -7.71
CA PRO A 123 20.64 9.59 -7.26
C PRO A 123 21.05 9.51 -5.78
N SER A 124 21.60 10.59 -5.22
CA SER A 124 21.98 10.64 -3.80
C SER A 124 20.80 10.56 -2.83
N LEU A 125 19.57 10.79 -3.28
CA LEU A 125 18.36 10.76 -2.47
C LEU A 125 17.66 9.39 -2.52
N ILE A 126 18.00 8.54 -3.52
CA ILE A 126 17.46 7.17 -3.66
C ILE A 126 17.58 6.36 -2.36
N PRO A 127 18.71 6.37 -1.63
CA PRO A 127 18.83 5.57 -0.41
C PRO A 127 17.80 5.93 0.67
N LEU A 128 17.30 7.17 0.70
CA LEU A 128 16.37 7.65 1.71
C LEU A 128 14.97 7.04 1.56
N SER A 129 14.49 6.85 0.32
CA SER A 129 13.24 6.15 0.04
C SER A 129 13.43 4.63 -0.01
N ALA A 130 14.58 4.17 -0.51
CA ALA A 130 14.89 2.75 -0.62
C ALA A 130 14.96 2.04 0.74
N LYS A 131 15.48 2.72 1.78
CA LYS A 131 15.53 2.15 3.14
C LYS A 131 14.13 1.78 3.67
N VAL A 132 13.13 2.62 3.41
CA VAL A 132 11.76 2.35 3.87
C VAL A 132 11.08 1.37 2.93
N ASN A 133 11.10 1.64 1.63
CA ASN A 133 10.22 0.94 0.73
C ASN A 133 10.81 -0.42 0.29
N ILE A 134 12.15 -0.60 0.25
CA ILE A 134 12.79 -1.89 -0.08
C ILE A 134 13.03 -2.67 1.19
N GLN A 135 13.94 -2.18 2.03
CA GLN A 135 14.36 -2.89 3.22
C GLN A 135 13.19 -3.03 4.20
N GLY A 136 12.32 -2.02 4.32
CA GLY A 136 11.11 -2.15 5.13
C GLY A 136 10.11 -3.18 4.58
N ALA A 137 9.92 -3.25 3.26
CA ALA A 137 9.10 -4.31 2.67
C ALA A 137 9.68 -5.71 2.89
N GLU A 138 11.00 -5.87 2.76
CA GLU A 138 11.70 -7.12 3.08
C GLU A 138 11.52 -7.52 4.55
N ASN A 139 11.65 -6.56 5.47
CA ASN A 139 11.41 -6.79 6.89
C ASN A 139 9.97 -7.29 7.14
N ILE A 140 8.97 -6.65 6.52
CA ILE A 140 7.57 -7.05 6.62
C ILE A 140 7.35 -8.46 6.07
N ILE A 141 7.89 -8.78 4.89
CA ILE A 141 7.77 -10.11 4.30
C ILE A 141 8.39 -11.17 5.22
N ASN A 142 9.55 -10.88 5.82
CA ASN A 142 10.21 -11.80 6.74
C ASN A 142 9.41 -11.97 8.04
N ALA A 143 8.85 -10.90 8.58
CA ALA A 143 7.98 -10.95 9.76
C ALA A 143 6.68 -11.73 9.48
N CYS A 144 6.05 -11.51 8.33
CA CYS A 144 4.91 -12.28 7.83
C CYS A 144 5.23 -13.79 7.82
N ARG A 145 6.41 -14.17 7.30
CA ARG A 145 6.84 -15.58 7.28
C ARG A 145 7.02 -16.14 8.68
N LYS A 146 7.63 -15.35 9.60
CA LYS A 146 7.91 -15.76 10.97
C LYS A 146 6.63 -15.99 11.79
N VAL A 147 5.61 -15.16 11.61
CA VAL A 147 4.33 -15.30 12.34
C VAL A 147 3.31 -16.19 11.64
N GLY A 148 3.66 -16.78 10.49
CA GLY A 148 2.74 -17.63 9.72
C GLY A 148 1.57 -16.86 9.10
N ALA A 149 1.80 -15.63 8.63
CA ALA A 149 0.79 -14.85 7.95
C ALA A 149 0.28 -15.59 6.70
N SER A 150 -1.03 -15.66 6.58
CA SER A 150 -1.72 -16.49 5.60
C SER A 150 -2.26 -15.71 4.42
N VAL A 151 -2.08 -14.39 4.38
CA VAL A 151 -2.24 -13.49 3.23
C VAL A 151 -1.34 -12.27 3.46
N LEU A 152 -0.67 -11.82 2.39
CA LEU A 152 -0.02 -10.51 2.32
C LEU A 152 -0.55 -9.77 1.08
N VAL A 153 -1.19 -8.63 1.30
CA VAL A 153 -1.54 -7.65 0.27
C VAL A 153 -0.51 -6.54 0.32
N HIS A 154 0.16 -6.27 -0.80
CA HIS A 154 1.18 -5.24 -0.90
C HIS A 154 0.75 -4.24 -1.96
N THR A 155 0.69 -2.96 -1.58
CA THR A 155 0.33 -1.88 -2.52
C THR A 155 1.56 -1.47 -3.31
N CYS A 156 1.41 -1.42 -4.62
CA CYS A 156 2.43 -0.94 -5.56
C CYS A 156 1.85 0.16 -6.45
N SER A 157 2.71 0.96 -7.06
CA SER A 157 2.26 1.95 -8.04
C SER A 157 2.13 1.34 -9.43
N GLY A 158 1.05 1.66 -10.16
CA GLY A 158 0.91 1.29 -11.57
C GLY A 158 1.97 1.91 -12.48
N SER A 159 2.64 2.99 -12.02
CA SER A 159 3.75 3.62 -12.73
C SER A 159 4.97 2.70 -12.91
N VAL A 160 5.02 1.57 -12.20
CA VAL A 160 6.07 0.55 -12.31
C VAL A 160 6.28 0.06 -13.74
N SER A 161 5.21 -0.06 -14.51
CA SER A 161 5.26 -0.58 -15.87
C SER A 161 5.43 0.51 -16.93
N VAL A 162 5.57 1.79 -16.53
CA VAL A 162 5.64 2.93 -17.44
C VAL A 162 7.10 3.31 -17.72
N HIS A 163 7.48 3.32 -18.99
CA HIS A 163 8.77 3.83 -19.44
C HIS A 163 8.76 5.36 -19.45
N SER A 164 9.88 5.99 -19.06
CA SER A 164 10.04 7.43 -19.22
C SER A 164 10.13 7.83 -20.69
N SER A 165 9.35 8.83 -21.06
CA SER A 165 9.36 9.46 -22.38
C SER A 165 10.06 10.81 -22.32
N CYS A 166 10.99 11.07 -23.24
CA CYS A 166 11.65 12.36 -23.36
C CYS A 166 10.84 13.24 -24.32
N PHE A 167 10.21 14.29 -23.80
CA PHE A 167 9.41 15.24 -24.59
C PHE A 167 10.24 16.39 -25.18
N LEU A 168 11.55 16.42 -24.93
CA LEU A 168 12.45 17.30 -25.64
C LEU A 168 12.79 16.65 -26.99
N LEU A 169 12.03 17.04 -28.01
CA LEU A 169 12.14 16.50 -29.36
C LEU A 169 13.11 17.34 -30.20
N TRP A 170 13.88 16.67 -31.03
CA TRP A 170 14.59 17.36 -32.11
C TRP A 170 13.60 17.87 -33.16
N PRO A 171 13.93 18.93 -33.93
CA PRO A 171 13.02 19.50 -34.94
C PRO A 171 12.50 18.52 -36.00
N TRP A 172 13.14 17.36 -36.16
CA TRP A 172 12.78 16.29 -37.09
C TRP A 172 12.10 15.08 -36.43
N GLN A 173 11.77 15.14 -35.14
CA GLN A 173 11.03 14.10 -34.44
C GLN A 173 9.57 14.52 -34.26
N GLU A 174 8.64 13.69 -34.72
CA GLU A 174 7.21 13.96 -34.60
C GLU A 174 6.66 13.58 -33.21
N GLU A 175 7.14 12.47 -32.64
CA GLU A 175 6.69 11.98 -31.33
C GLU A 175 7.85 11.43 -30.47
N PRO A 176 7.72 11.48 -29.14
CA PRO A 176 8.71 10.91 -28.24
C PRO A 176 8.67 9.38 -28.30
N LYS A 177 9.81 8.75 -28.04
CA LYS A 177 9.83 7.29 -27.78
C LYS A 177 8.94 6.99 -26.59
N HIS A 178 8.18 5.90 -26.69
CA HIS A 178 7.23 5.46 -25.67
C HIS A 178 6.09 6.47 -25.41
N PHE A 179 5.68 7.22 -26.45
CA PHE A 179 4.52 8.13 -26.36
C PHE A 179 3.24 7.38 -26.00
N VAL A 180 3.00 6.25 -26.66
CA VAL A 180 1.93 5.30 -26.33
C VAL A 180 2.57 3.99 -25.87
N GLN A 181 2.08 3.44 -24.76
CA GLN A 181 2.62 2.23 -24.14
C GLN A 181 1.47 1.30 -23.76
N VAL A 182 1.62 0.01 -24.09
CA VAL A 182 0.73 -1.04 -23.59
C VAL A 182 1.26 -1.49 -22.24
N ILE A 183 0.43 -1.35 -21.21
CA ILE A 183 0.76 -1.76 -19.84
C ILE A 183 -0.03 -3.03 -19.53
N ASN A 184 0.67 -4.07 -19.08
CA ASN A 184 0.09 -5.31 -18.57
C ASN A 184 1.04 -5.93 -17.52
N ASP A 185 0.68 -7.11 -17.01
CA ASP A 185 1.45 -7.83 -15.99
C ASP A 185 2.64 -8.66 -16.54
N ASP A 186 3.02 -8.44 -17.80
CA ASP A 186 4.16 -9.11 -18.42
C ASP A 186 5.48 -8.51 -17.92
N ASN A 187 6.30 -9.36 -17.29
CA ASN A 187 7.60 -8.98 -16.77
C ASN A 187 8.59 -8.55 -17.85
N GLU A 188 8.37 -8.93 -19.12
CA GLU A 188 9.23 -8.53 -20.22
C GLU A 188 9.08 -7.05 -20.57
N LEU A 189 7.90 -6.47 -20.32
CA LEU A 189 7.60 -5.07 -20.60
C LEU A 189 8.13 -4.11 -19.53
N ILE A 190 8.51 -4.63 -18.36
CA ILE A 190 9.01 -3.82 -17.24
C ILE A 190 10.40 -3.24 -17.58
N PRO A 191 10.60 -1.91 -17.47
CA PRO A 191 11.89 -1.28 -17.72
C PRO A 191 12.98 -1.83 -16.77
N LYS A 192 14.20 -2.08 -17.29
CA LYS A 192 15.29 -2.77 -16.54
C LYS A 192 16.39 -1.87 -15.93
N SER A 193 16.44 -0.55 -16.23
CA SER A 193 17.63 0.29 -15.94
C SER A 193 17.37 1.70 -15.38
N ALA A 194 17.55 1.93 -14.07
CA ALA A 194 17.20 3.12 -13.26
C ALA A 194 17.32 4.56 -13.84
N GLN A 195 18.00 4.80 -14.96
CA GLN A 195 18.17 6.11 -15.60
C GLN A 195 16.96 6.60 -16.45
N ARG A 196 16.00 5.72 -16.76
CA ARG A 196 14.71 6.03 -17.44
C ARG A 196 13.49 6.06 -16.49
N PHE A 197 13.67 6.39 -15.21
CA PHE A 197 12.73 5.99 -14.14
C PHE A 197 12.16 7.18 -13.37
N LEU A 198 10.92 7.03 -12.92
CA LEU A 198 10.49 7.58 -11.64
C LEU A 198 11.05 6.66 -10.55
N LEU A 199 11.70 7.26 -9.55
CA LEU A 199 12.62 6.66 -8.58
C LEU A 199 12.06 5.49 -7.73
N GLU A 200 10.75 5.24 -7.77
CA GLU A 200 10.00 4.34 -6.87
C GLU A 200 10.12 2.86 -7.22
N LEU A 201 10.87 2.49 -8.26
CA LEU A 201 10.62 1.28 -9.03
C LEU A 201 11.51 0.06 -8.71
N ARG A 202 12.79 0.26 -8.37
CA ARG A 202 13.66 -0.85 -7.88
C ARG A 202 13.10 -1.49 -6.61
N ILE A 203 12.29 -0.71 -5.91
CA ILE A 203 11.64 -1.01 -4.66
C ILE A 203 10.53 -2.05 -4.84
N HIS A 204 9.70 -1.88 -5.85
CA HIS A 204 8.57 -2.78 -6.11
C HIS A 204 8.98 -3.99 -6.93
N GLU A 205 9.95 -3.92 -7.86
CA GLU A 205 10.39 -5.09 -8.64
C GLU A 205 11.02 -6.17 -7.75
N THR A 206 11.85 -5.78 -6.77
CA THR A 206 12.49 -6.72 -5.83
C THR A 206 11.45 -7.33 -4.87
N THR A 207 10.46 -6.52 -4.46
CA THR A 207 9.38 -6.93 -3.56
C THR A 207 8.36 -7.83 -4.27
N SER A 208 7.91 -7.48 -5.47
CA SER A 208 7.06 -8.30 -6.34
C SER A 208 7.72 -9.61 -6.75
N ARG A 209 9.03 -9.61 -7.08
CA ARG A 209 9.75 -10.86 -7.34
C ARG A 209 9.84 -11.74 -6.09
N SER A 210 10.05 -11.16 -4.92
CA SER A 210 10.16 -11.91 -3.67
C SER A 210 8.81 -12.37 -3.09
N THR A 211 7.70 -11.66 -3.36
CA THR A 211 6.33 -12.10 -3.08
C THR A 211 5.85 -13.16 -4.07
N ARG A 212 6.16 -13.04 -5.37
CA ARG A 212 5.86 -14.07 -6.39
C ARG A 212 6.66 -15.35 -6.15
N ALA A 213 7.96 -15.23 -5.84
CA ALA A 213 8.79 -16.38 -5.45
C ALA A 213 8.32 -17.04 -4.14
N TRP A 214 7.68 -16.27 -3.23
CA TRP A 214 7.06 -16.79 -2.02
C TRP A 214 5.77 -17.56 -2.29
N SER A 215 4.93 -17.07 -3.20
CA SER A 215 3.73 -17.77 -3.68
C SER A 215 4.08 -19.14 -4.28
N GLN A 216 5.09 -19.17 -5.16
CA GLN A 216 5.54 -20.39 -5.83
C GLN A 216 6.15 -21.45 -4.88
N ARG A 217 6.95 -21.06 -3.88
CA ARG A 217 7.63 -22.03 -2.98
C ARG A 217 6.72 -22.70 -1.94
N ARG A 218 5.55 -22.12 -1.64
CA ARG A 218 4.58 -22.67 -0.66
C ARG A 218 3.40 -23.38 -1.32
N GLY A 219 3.36 -23.50 -2.66
CA GLY A 219 2.22 -24.04 -3.39
C GLY A 219 0.97 -23.16 -3.28
N TRP A 220 1.17 -21.85 -3.15
CA TRP A 220 0.08 -20.90 -2.95
C TRP A 220 -0.54 -20.56 -4.31
N PRO A 221 -1.87 -20.65 -4.50
CA PRO A 221 -2.49 -20.21 -5.74
C PRO A 221 -2.22 -18.71 -5.97
N SER A 222 -1.88 -18.31 -7.20
CA SER A 222 -1.49 -16.95 -7.60
C SER A 222 -2.48 -15.86 -7.13
N ASN A 223 -3.73 -16.24 -6.99
CA ASN A 223 -4.88 -15.48 -6.49
C ASN A 223 -4.88 -15.12 -4.99
N ARG A 224 -3.81 -15.42 -4.22
CA ARG A 224 -3.70 -15.03 -2.80
C ARG A 224 -2.61 -13.99 -2.48
N VAL A 225 -1.85 -13.57 -3.49
CA VAL A 225 -1.04 -12.34 -3.47
C VAL A 225 -1.72 -11.38 -4.42
N LEU A 226 -2.42 -10.39 -3.89
CA LEU A 226 -3.03 -9.35 -4.70
C LEU A 226 -2.09 -8.14 -4.69
N GLU A 227 -1.53 -7.84 -5.86
CA GLU A 227 -0.86 -6.57 -6.15
C GLU A 227 -1.97 -5.61 -6.59
N ALA A 228 -2.33 -4.67 -5.73
CA ALA A 228 -3.28 -3.60 -6.07
C ALA A 228 -2.48 -2.37 -6.48
N GLY A 229 -2.70 -1.91 -7.72
CA GLY A 229 -2.15 -0.67 -8.24
C GLY A 229 -2.98 0.53 -7.80
N GLU A 230 -2.34 1.53 -7.22
CA GLU A 230 -2.84 2.92 -7.25
C GLU A 230 -2.43 3.60 -8.56
#